data_AF-D4XRS0-F1
#
_entry.id   AF-D4XRS0-F1
#
_cell.length_a   1.000
_cell.length_b   1.000
_cell.length_c   1.000
_cell.angle_alpha   90.00
_cell.angle_beta   90.00
_cell.angle_gamma   90.00
#
_symmetry.space_group_name_H-M   'P 1'
#
loop_
_entity.id
_entity.type
_entity.pdbx_description
1 polymer ?
#
loop_
_entity_poly.entity_id
_entity_poly.type
_entity_poly.pdbx_seq_one_letter_code
_entity_poly.pdbx_strand_id
1 'polypeptide(L)' 'MTLCVGDLVCPEADAFKQAGWNPQGELRVSFVKKGKRTGMLVVQAKDERGYRYTGFENSFVKVEENKSK' A
#
# COMPACT_ATOMS: atom_id res chain seq x y z
N MET A 1 1.61 -8.68 9.18
CA MET A 1 2.86 -7.95 8.86
C MET A 1 2.57 -6.47 8.96
N THR A 2 3.48 -5.67 9.50
CA THR A 2 3.30 -4.21 9.60
C THR A 2 3.98 -3.55 8.39
N LEU A 3 3.25 -2.70 7.67
CA LEU A 3 3.80 -1.91 6.56
C LEU A 3 4.58 -0.70 7.08
N CYS A 4 5.74 -0.44 6.48
CA CYS A 4 6.63 0.67 6.80
C CYS A 4 6.83 1.57 5.58
N VAL A 5 7.21 2.84 5.82
CA VAL A 5 7.60 3.76 4.74
C VAL A 5 8.81 3.18 3.99
N GLY A 6 8.73 3.17 2.67
CA GLY A 6 9.72 2.59 1.77
C GLY A 6 9.39 1.17 1.30
N ASP A 7 8.45 0.47 1.95
CA ASP A 7 8.05 -0.87 1.54
C ASP A 7 7.41 -0.86 0.14
N LEU A 8 7.76 -1.88 -0.64
CA LEU A 8 7.08 -2.21 -1.89
C LEU A 8 5.79 -2.96 -1.60
N VAL A 9 4.71 -2.49 -2.19
CA VAL A 9 3.37 -3.03 -2.01
C VAL A 9 2.65 -3.15 -3.35
N CYS A 10 1.62 -3.98 -3.38
CA CYS A 10 0.63 -4.02 -4.44
C CYS A 10 -0.76 -3.76 -3.84
N PRO A 11 -1.72 -3.22 -4.60
CA PRO A 11 -3.10 -3.19 -4.16
C PRO A 11 -3.61 -4.62 -3.99
N GLU A 12 -4.51 -4.82 -3.02
CA GLU A 12 -5.32 -6.03 -2.98
C GLU A 12 -6.27 -6.08 -4.20
N ALA A 13 -6.67 -7.28 -4.62
CA ALA A 13 -7.49 -7.49 -5.82
C ALA A 13 -8.80 -6.68 -5.83
N ASP A 14 -9.36 -6.42 -4.64
CA ASP A 14 -10.61 -5.67 -4.50
C ASP A 14 -10.40 -4.15 -4.44
N ALA A 15 -9.16 -3.65 -4.31
CA ALA A 15 -8.88 -2.21 -4.27
C ALA A 15 -9.28 -1.51 -5.58
N PHE A 16 -9.16 -2.21 -6.72
CA PHE A 16 -9.66 -1.71 -8.00
C PHE A 16 -11.19 -1.60 -7.98
N LYS A 17 -11.91 -2.64 -7.51
CA LYS A 17 -13.38 -2.66 -7.49
C LYS A 17 -13.97 -1.66 -6.50
N GLN A 18 -13.35 -1.50 -5.33
CA GLN A 18 -13.87 -0.67 -4.26
C GLN A 18 -13.52 0.82 -4.42
N ALA A 19 -12.32 1.12 -4.92
CA ALA A 19 -11.79 2.48 -4.92
C ALA A 19 -11.26 2.94 -6.28
N GLY A 20 -11.37 2.11 -7.34
CA GLY A 20 -10.90 2.45 -8.68
C GLY A 20 -9.38 2.53 -8.79
N TRP A 21 -8.64 1.85 -7.90
CA TRP A 21 -7.18 1.94 -7.87
C TRP A 21 -6.56 1.23 -9.07
N ASN A 22 -5.90 2.01 -9.92
CA ASN A 22 -5.15 1.51 -11.08
C ASN A 22 -3.72 2.08 -11.07
N PRO A 23 -2.84 1.59 -10.18
CA PRO A 23 -1.45 2.01 -10.13
C PRO A 23 -0.66 1.54 -11.34
N GLN A 24 0.30 2.35 -11.78
CA GLN A 24 1.25 1.96 -12.82
C GLN A 24 2.63 1.70 -12.21
N GLY A 25 3.15 0.50 -12.47
CA GLY A 25 4.43 0.07 -11.93
C GLY A 25 4.35 -0.26 -10.43
N GLU A 26 5.48 -0.10 -9.75
CA GLU A 26 5.61 -0.44 -8.34
C GLU A 26 4.96 0.61 -7.43
N LEU A 27 4.20 0.18 -6.42
CA LEU A 27 3.75 1.06 -5.35
C LEU A 27 4.74 1.03 -4.19
N ARG A 28 5.20 2.21 -3.76
CA ARG A 28 6.02 2.37 -2.55
C ARG A 28 5.27 3.12 -1.47
N VAL A 29 5.29 2.57 -0.26
CA VAL A 29 4.69 3.23 0.90
C VAL A 29 5.42 4.53 1.18
N SER A 30 4.67 5.62 1.21
CA SER A 30 5.17 6.98 1.48
C SER A 30 4.75 7.52 2.84
N PHE A 31 3.72 6.92 3.45
CA PHE A 31 3.22 7.34 4.75
C PHE A 31 2.44 6.21 5.42
N VAL A 32 2.61 6.09 6.75
CA VAL A 32 1.89 5.15 7.61
C VAL A 32 1.49 5.87 8.88
N LYS A 33 0.22 5.77 9.28
CA LYS A 33 -0.28 6.36 10.53
C LYS A 33 -1.36 5.50 11.15
N LYS A 34 -1.26 5.27 12.46
CA LYS A 34 -2.30 4.60 13.22
C LYS A 34 -3.51 5.51 13.42
N GLY A 35 -4.69 5.04 12.98
CA GLY A 35 -5.96 5.69 13.22
C GLY A 35 -6.31 5.67 14.71
N LYS A 36 -6.58 6.85 15.28
CA LYS A 36 -6.88 6.97 16.72
C LYS A 36 -8.15 6.24 17.17
N ARG A 37 -9.15 6.16 16.29
CA ARG A 37 -10.49 5.62 16.61
C ARG A 37 -10.64 4.14 16.26
N THR A 38 -10.09 3.72 15.12
CA THR A 38 -10.19 2.33 14.63
C THR A 38 -9.04 1.46 15.09
N GLY A 39 -7.91 2.06 15.50
CA GLY A 39 -6.67 1.32 15.80
C GLY A 39 -5.95 0.79 14.56
N MET A 40 -6.57 0.87 13.37
CA MET A 40 -6.02 0.38 12.10
C MET A 40 -4.95 1.32 11.55
N LEU A 41 -3.97 0.77 10.84
CA LEU A 41 -2.97 1.57 10.12
C LEU A 41 -3.58 2.10 8.81
N VAL A 42 -3.52 3.42 8.64
CA VAL A 42 -3.77 4.10 7.37
C VAL A 42 -2.44 4.21 6.64
N VAL A 43 -2.42 3.76 5.40
CA VAL A 43 -1.23 3.65 4.56
C VAL A 43 -1.47 4.46 3.29
N GLN A 44 -0.47 5.22 2.88
CA GLN A 44 -0.44 5.87 1.57
C GLN A 44 0.77 5.38 0.79
N ALA A 45 0.52 4.83 -0.39
CA ALA A 45 1.55 4.43 -1.34
C ALA A 45 1.52 5.33 -2.58
N LYS A 46 2.67 5.42 -3.24
CA LYS A 46 2.83 6.16 -4.49
C LYS A 46 3.30 5.24 -5.59
N ASP A 47 2.78 5.45 -6.78
CA ASP A 47 3.30 4.82 -7.99
C ASP A 47 4.47 5.63 -8.57
N GLU A 48 5.05 5.14 -9.66
CA GLU A 48 6.16 5.78 -10.36
C GLU A 48 5.80 7.17 -10.93
N ARG A 49 4.51 7.42 -11.18
CA ARG A 49 3.97 8.71 -11.64
C ARG A 49 3.75 9.69 -10.50
N GLY A 50 3.92 9.26 -9.25
CA GLY A 50 3.67 10.03 -8.04
C GLY A 50 2.20 10.10 -7.64
N TYR A 51 1.31 9.33 -8.29
CA TYR A 51 -0.09 9.23 -7.90
C TYR A 51 -0.22 8.51 -6.56
N ARG A 52 -1.09 9.03 -5.68
CA ARG A 52 -1.20 8.57 -4.30
C ARG A 52 -2.44 7.72 -4.10
N TYR A 53 -2.23 6.53 -3.53
CA TYR A 53 -3.29 5.60 -3.16
C TYR A 53 -3.31 5.49 -1.64
N THR A 54 -4.45 5.82 -1.02
CA THR A 54 -4.59 5.89 0.44
C THR A 54 -5.67 4.95 0.92
N GLY A 55 -5.31 3.97 1.74
CA GLY A 55 -6.23 2.97 2.28
C GLY A 55 -5.79 2.48 3.64
N PHE A 56 -6.42 1.42 4.14
CA PHE A 56 -5.96 0.74 5.34
C PHE A 56 -4.86 -0.26 4.98
N GLU A 57 -4.11 -0.74 5.97
CA GLU A 57 -3.02 -1.71 5.76
C GLU A 57 -3.45 -2.97 4.99
N ASN A 58 -4.69 -3.43 5.16
CA ASN A 58 -5.22 -4.60 4.48
C ASN A 58 -5.53 -4.36 2.99
N SER A 59 -5.63 -3.10 2.55
CA SER A 59 -5.78 -2.76 1.14
C SER A 59 -4.49 -2.93 0.34
N PHE A 60 -3.38 -3.27 1.00
CA PHE A 60 -2.06 -3.41 0.42
C PHE A 60 -1.46 -4.79 0.77
N VAL A 61 -0.88 -5.44 -0.22
CA VAL A 61 -0.09 -6.66 -0.05
C VAL A 61 1.38 -6.30 -0.15
N LYS A 62 2.18 -6.64 0.87
CA LYS A 62 3.63 -6.42 0.83
C LYS A 62 4.24 -7.35 -0.21
N VAL A 63 5.04 -6.79 -1.12
CA VAL A 63 5.82 -7.58 -2.06
C VAL A 63 7.05 -8.05 -1.29
N GLU A 64 7.14 -9.35 -1.01
CA GLU A 64 8.40 -9.91 -0.54
C GLU A 64 9.39 -9.86 -1.71
N GLU A 65 10.52 -9.16 -1.54
CA GLU A 65 11.67 -9.38 -2.40
C GLU A 65 12.05 -10.85 -2.24
N ASN A 66 11.66 -11.67 -3.21
CA ASN A 66 12.23 -12.99 -3.38
C ASN A 66 13.74 -12.78 -3.59
N LYS A 67 14.50 -12.80 -2.49
CA LYS A 67 15.92 -13.09 -2.54
C LYS A 67 16.01 -14.54 -3.02
N SER A 68 16.02 -14.71 -4.34
CA SER A 68 16.45 -15.94 -4.98
C SER A 68 17.75 -16.37 -4.31
N LYS A 69 17.68 -17.49 -3.59
CA LYS A 69 18.83 -18.23 -3.08
C LYS A 69 19.46 -19.02 -4.20
#